data_AF-A0A538PXB6-F1
#
_entry.id   AF-A0A538PXB6-F1
#
_cell.length_a   1.000
_cell.length_b   1.000
_cell.length_c   1.000
_cell.angle_alpha   90.00
_cell.angle_beta   90.00
_cell.angle_gamma   90.00
#
_symmetry.space_group_name_H-M   'P 1'
#
loop_
_entity.id
_entity.type
_entity.pdbx_description
1 polymer ?
#
loop_
_entity_poly.entity_id
_entity_poly.type
_entity_poly.pdbx_seq_one_letter_code
_entity_poly.pdbx_strand_id
1 'polypeptide(L)'
;MISGPRRRPTPISLRLSLLFAVLATVSCARDIARAAPAPTRGPSGALRDHWRSPSGTCMEIPEWDVHELDRDLYILRQSPCASYEKPFVFLIFGDDRALLLDTGAGQDNHLATTVVRLVRQWRERTGHRSIALIVAHTHEHDDHTAGDADLAALRIPELPVQVTALDLEATQRLFGIAHWPDDIGQLELGGRILDAIPLPGHSKLSVALYDRRTAILFSGDTLYPGRLYMSDAPAFEASIARLVRFTADRPVAHVIGNHIEQTATPFRDYPIGTIFQPDEHELALPRGALLELQAALVAMHGAPRRVALRDFTIWPTGPGFVRAEEIERARRCIEEHERTKWSRPPQVSPTCSSDAPR
;
A
#
# COMPACT_ATOMS: atom_id res chain seq x y z
N MET A 1 69.45 -7.79 83.94
CA MET A 1 68.66 -6.88 83.08
C MET A 1 68.46 -7.56 81.73
N ILE A 2 67.20 -7.64 81.31
CA ILE A 2 66.71 -7.88 79.94
C ILE A 2 66.85 -9.32 79.39
N SER A 3 65.83 -10.10 79.72
CA SER A 3 65.27 -11.27 79.03
C SER A 3 64.99 -10.98 77.55
N GLY A 4 65.36 -11.87 76.61
CA GLY A 4 64.49 -12.99 76.24
C GLY A 4 64.23 -12.98 74.71
N PRO A 5 63.72 -14.07 74.12
CA PRO A 5 64.53 -14.84 73.17
C PRO A 5 63.91 -15.09 71.77
N ARG A 6 64.80 -15.53 70.86
CA ARG A 6 64.66 -16.51 69.75
C ARG A 6 63.35 -16.56 68.95
N ARG A 7 63.49 -16.57 67.61
CA ARG A 7 62.79 -17.54 66.73
C ARG A 7 63.48 -17.68 65.35
N ARG A 8 63.81 -18.93 65.01
CA ARG A 8 64.10 -19.42 63.65
C ARG A 8 62.76 -19.86 62.97
N PRO A 9 62.77 -20.53 61.80
CA PRO A 9 62.48 -19.96 60.49
C PRO A 9 61.15 -20.49 59.91
N THR A 10 60.57 -19.83 58.92
CA THR A 10 59.46 -20.41 58.13
C THR A 10 59.50 -19.98 56.66
N PRO A 11 58.91 -20.80 55.77
CA PRO A 11 59.35 -20.96 54.39
C PRO A 11 58.49 -20.22 53.37
N ILE A 12 58.98 -20.26 52.14
CA ILE A 12 58.38 -19.89 50.86
C ILE A 12 56.90 -20.26 50.80
N SER A 13 56.04 -19.25 50.62
CA SER A 13 54.65 -19.40 50.18
C SER A 13 54.50 -18.85 48.76
N LEU A 14 54.17 -19.78 47.87
CA LEU A 14 53.83 -19.60 46.47
C LEU A 14 52.65 -18.64 46.34
N ARG A 15 52.83 -17.48 45.70
CA ARG A 15 51.73 -16.57 45.39
C ARG A 15 50.89 -17.17 44.26
N LEU A 16 49.71 -17.67 44.62
CA LEU A 16 48.66 -18.06 43.68
C LEU A 16 47.94 -16.80 43.20
N SER A 17 48.26 -16.34 41.99
CA SER A 17 47.53 -15.27 41.31
C SER A 17 46.16 -15.80 40.90
N LEU A 18 45.08 -15.38 41.58
CA LEU A 18 43.72 -15.57 41.10
C LEU A 18 43.48 -14.66 39.89
N LEU A 19 43.54 -15.25 38.70
CA LEU A 19 43.03 -14.66 37.47
C LEU A 19 41.50 -14.83 37.48
N PHE A 20 40.75 -13.77 37.79
CA PHE A 20 39.30 -13.76 37.59
C PHE A 20 39.02 -13.72 36.08
N ALA A 21 38.81 -14.89 35.48
CA ALA A 21 38.24 -15.01 34.15
C ALA A 21 36.74 -14.67 34.24
N VAL A 22 36.39 -13.42 33.94
CA VAL A 22 35.00 -13.05 33.65
C VAL A 22 34.65 -13.69 32.32
N LEU A 23 33.99 -14.85 32.37
CA LEU A 23 33.31 -15.42 31.21
C LEU A 23 32.14 -14.47 30.86
N ALA A 24 32.39 -13.53 29.96
CA ALA A 24 31.32 -12.87 29.23
C ALA A 24 30.71 -13.90 28.30
N THR A 25 29.65 -14.58 28.75
CA THR A 25 28.78 -15.33 27.86
C THR A 25 28.10 -14.32 26.95
N VAL A 26 28.67 -14.11 25.77
CA VAL A 26 27.96 -13.49 24.66
C VAL A 26 26.85 -14.47 24.30
N SER A 27 25.68 -14.25 24.90
CA SER A 27 24.44 -14.86 24.43
C SER A 27 24.17 -14.23 23.06
N CYS A 28 24.65 -14.86 22.00
CA CYS A 28 24.08 -14.66 20.68
C CYS A 28 22.64 -15.17 20.75
N ALA A 29 21.73 -14.31 21.20
CA ALA A 29 20.35 -14.41 20.82
C ALA A 29 20.35 -14.28 19.29
N ARG A 30 20.39 -15.42 18.61
CA ARG A 30 19.95 -15.49 17.23
C ARG A 30 18.47 -15.14 17.30
N ASP A 31 18.12 -13.91 16.96
CA ASP A 31 16.79 -13.58 16.50
C ASP A 31 16.56 -14.38 15.22
N ILE A 32 16.18 -15.65 15.41
CA ILE A 32 15.51 -16.40 14.38
C ILE A 32 14.16 -15.69 14.27
N ALA A 33 14.08 -14.73 13.36
CA ALA A 33 12.82 -14.29 12.81
C ALA A 33 12.04 -15.57 12.50
N ARG A 34 11.03 -15.87 13.32
CA ARG A 34 10.14 -17.01 13.06
C ARG A 34 9.61 -16.75 11.66
N ALA A 35 10.04 -17.59 10.71
CA ALA A 35 9.46 -17.59 9.39
C ALA A 35 7.96 -17.67 9.60
N ALA A 36 7.24 -16.65 9.14
CA ALA A 36 5.81 -16.64 9.21
C ALA A 36 5.29 -17.92 8.56
N PRO A 37 4.27 -18.59 9.13
CA PRO A 37 3.66 -19.70 8.44
C PRO A 37 3.27 -19.25 7.02
N ALA A 38 3.52 -20.10 6.03
CA ALA A 38 3.07 -19.90 4.66
C ALA A 38 1.58 -19.54 4.66
N PRO A 39 1.10 -18.72 3.70
CA PRO A 39 -0.32 -18.35 3.65
C PRO A 39 -1.16 -19.61 3.73
N THR A 40 -1.99 -19.64 4.75
CA THR A 40 -2.77 -20.83 5.08
C THR A 40 -3.87 -21.07 4.05
N ARG A 41 -4.21 -20.06 3.24
CA ARG A 41 -5.20 -20.13 2.16
C ARG A 41 -5.09 -18.91 1.23
N GLY A 42 -5.22 -19.04 -0.10
CA GLY A 42 -5.49 -17.87 -0.95
C GLY A 42 -6.83 -17.19 -0.57
N PRO A 43 -7.18 -16.02 -1.14
CA PRO A 43 -8.48 -15.42 -0.89
C PRO A 43 -9.60 -16.43 -1.17
N SER A 44 -10.62 -16.50 -0.30
CA SER A 44 -11.67 -17.51 -0.43
C SER A 44 -12.65 -17.23 -1.57
N GLY A 45 -12.83 -15.95 -1.93
CA GLY A 45 -13.58 -15.51 -3.10
C GLY A 45 -12.70 -15.14 -4.29
N ALA A 46 -13.32 -15.06 -5.46
CA ALA A 46 -12.69 -14.56 -6.67
C ALA A 46 -12.76 -13.02 -6.72
N LEU A 47 -11.74 -12.40 -7.30
CA LEU A 47 -11.85 -11.01 -7.73
C LEU A 47 -12.87 -10.89 -8.86
N ARG A 48 -13.46 -9.70 -8.98
CA ARG A 48 -14.35 -9.40 -10.10
C ARG A 48 -13.53 -9.04 -11.33
N ASP A 49 -14.00 -9.50 -12.48
CA ASP A 49 -13.41 -9.17 -13.77
C ASP A 49 -13.72 -7.71 -14.16
N HIS A 50 -14.84 -7.15 -13.66
CA HIS A 50 -15.29 -5.79 -13.96
C HIS A 50 -15.86 -5.08 -12.73
N TRP A 51 -15.60 -3.78 -12.64
CA TRP A 51 -16.20 -2.87 -11.64
C TRP A 51 -17.33 -2.08 -12.28
N ARG A 52 -18.13 -1.37 -11.48
CA ARG A 52 -19.20 -0.49 -12.00
C ARG A 52 -18.64 0.83 -12.59
N SER A 53 -17.79 0.70 -13.61
CA SER A 53 -17.36 1.75 -14.53
C SER A 53 -17.99 1.72 -15.94
N PRO A 54 -18.69 0.66 -16.43
CA PRO A 54 -18.93 0.51 -17.85
C PRO A 54 -20.30 1.08 -18.20
N SER A 55 -20.32 2.38 -18.50
CA SER A 55 -21.44 3.13 -19.08
C SER A 55 -22.68 3.30 -18.18
N GLY A 56 -23.39 4.41 -18.37
CA GLY A 56 -24.57 4.79 -17.60
C GLY A 56 -24.62 6.28 -17.31
N THR A 57 -25.57 6.71 -16.48
CA THR A 57 -25.54 8.06 -15.88
C THR A 57 -25.05 7.97 -14.44
N CYS A 58 -24.48 9.05 -13.92
CA CYS A 58 -23.99 9.08 -12.55
C CYS A 58 -25.07 8.82 -11.48
N MET A 59 -26.34 8.91 -11.84
CA MET A 59 -27.47 8.57 -10.98
C MET A 59 -27.59 7.07 -10.66
N GLU A 60 -26.94 6.21 -11.44
CA GLU A 60 -27.10 4.74 -11.37
C GLU A 60 -25.90 4.04 -10.72
N ILE A 61 -24.82 4.77 -10.47
CA ILE A 61 -23.57 4.21 -9.94
C ILE A 61 -23.48 4.56 -8.45
N PRO A 62 -23.39 3.57 -7.54
CA PRO A 62 -23.19 3.86 -6.12
C PRO A 62 -21.86 4.58 -5.94
N GLU A 63 -21.80 5.49 -4.97
CA GLU A 63 -20.58 6.25 -4.67
C GLU A 63 -19.39 5.34 -4.29
N TRP A 64 -19.67 4.23 -3.60
CA TRP A 64 -18.71 3.17 -3.30
C TRP A 64 -19.26 1.82 -3.77
N ASP A 65 -18.62 1.22 -4.78
CA ASP A 65 -18.91 -0.14 -5.21
C ASP A 65 -18.11 -1.12 -4.34
N VAL A 66 -18.82 -1.88 -3.51
CA VAL A 66 -18.23 -2.75 -2.49
C VAL A 66 -18.19 -4.20 -2.98
N HIS A 67 -17.00 -4.79 -2.96
CA HIS A 67 -16.75 -6.21 -3.19
C HIS A 67 -16.21 -6.88 -1.92
N GLU A 68 -16.97 -7.81 -1.35
CA GLU A 68 -16.48 -8.71 -0.30
C GLU A 68 -15.66 -9.82 -0.96
N LEU A 69 -14.33 -9.72 -0.94
CA LEU A 69 -13.43 -10.73 -1.51
C LEU A 69 -13.29 -11.95 -0.60
N ASP A 70 -13.25 -11.70 0.71
CA ASP A 70 -13.26 -12.71 1.76
C ASP A 70 -14.10 -12.20 2.93
N ARG A 71 -14.50 -13.08 3.84
CA ARG A 71 -15.24 -12.75 5.07
C ARG A 71 -14.61 -11.57 5.82
N ASP A 72 -13.28 -11.48 5.78
CA ASP A 72 -12.47 -10.50 6.51
C ASP A 72 -11.75 -9.52 5.57
N LEU A 73 -12.13 -9.42 4.29
CA LEU A 73 -11.48 -8.53 3.32
C LEU A 73 -12.47 -7.96 2.30
N TYR A 74 -12.59 -6.64 2.30
CA TYR A 74 -13.41 -5.88 1.38
C TYR A 74 -12.55 -4.98 0.50
N ILE A 75 -12.91 -4.91 -0.78
CA ILE A 75 -12.36 -3.97 -1.75
C ILE A 75 -13.49 -3.00 -2.11
N LEU A 76 -13.22 -1.70 -2.01
CA LEU A 76 -14.18 -0.66 -2.32
C LEU A 76 -13.63 0.19 -3.46
N ARG A 77 -14.34 0.28 -4.57
CA ARG A 77 -14.03 1.22 -5.67
C ARG A 77 -14.82 2.50 -5.48
N GLN A 78 -14.14 3.65 -5.49
CA GLN A 78 -14.82 4.92 -5.55
C GLN A 78 -15.43 5.13 -6.94
N SER A 79 -16.64 5.69 -6.97
CA SER A 79 -17.38 5.93 -8.19
C SER A 79 -16.66 6.90 -9.14
N PRO A 80 -16.70 6.66 -10.47
CA PRO A 80 -16.30 7.65 -11.48
C PRO A 80 -17.00 9.01 -11.34
N CYS A 81 -18.15 9.02 -10.68
CA CYS A 81 -18.97 10.20 -10.51
C CYS A 81 -18.57 11.05 -9.31
N ALA A 82 -17.84 10.47 -8.36
CA ALA A 82 -17.27 11.19 -7.22
C ALA A 82 -15.86 11.71 -7.57
N SER A 83 -15.05 10.90 -8.24
CA SER A 83 -13.71 11.29 -8.71
C SER A 83 -13.33 10.53 -9.98
N TYR A 84 -12.65 11.19 -10.92
CA TYR A 84 -12.12 10.51 -12.10
C TYR A 84 -10.98 9.54 -11.76
N GLU A 85 -10.30 9.73 -10.63
CA GLU A 85 -9.23 8.85 -10.16
C GLU A 85 -9.76 7.45 -9.81
N LYS A 86 -11.04 7.37 -9.37
CA LYS A 86 -11.72 6.13 -8.96
C LYS A 86 -10.87 5.24 -8.06
N PRO A 87 -10.24 5.76 -6.99
CA PRO A 87 -9.33 4.99 -6.18
C PRO A 87 -10.04 3.78 -5.57
N PHE A 88 -9.28 2.70 -5.45
CA PHE A 88 -9.63 1.57 -4.61
C PHE A 88 -9.17 1.83 -3.18
N VAL A 89 -9.97 1.40 -2.22
CA VAL A 89 -9.59 1.34 -0.80
C VAL A 89 -9.92 -0.03 -0.24
N PHE A 90 -9.20 -0.44 0.80
CA PHE A 90 -9.26 -1.82 1.30
C PHE A 90 -9.60 -1.85 2.78
N LEU A 91 -10.64 -2.61 3.15
CA LEU A 91 -11.01 -2.83 4.55
C LEU A 91 -10.71 -4.27 4.95
N ILE A 92 -9.78 -4.42 5.89
CA ILE A 92 -9.11 -5.66 6.26
C ILE A 92 -9.35 -5.94 7.74
N PHE A 93 -10.03 -7.04 8.06
CA PHE A 93 -10.30 -7.43 9.44
C PHE A 93 -9.28 -8.46 9.96
N GLY A 94 -8.84 -8.26 11.20
CA GLY A 94 -8.32 -9.31 12.08
C GLY A 94 -9.23 -9.48 13.30
N ASP A 95 -8.76 -10.24 14.29
CA ASP A 95 -9.54 -10.60 15.48
C ASP A 95 -9.60 -9.45 16.50
N ASP A 96 -8.54 -8.62 16.58
CA ASP A 96 -8.43 -7.55 17.58
C ASP A 96 -8.64 -6.16 16.97
N ARG A 97 -8.22 -5.98 15.71
CA ARG A 97 -8.24 -4.69 15.00
C ARG A 97 -8.60 -4.89 13.52
N ALA A 98 -9.10 -3.83 12.91
CA ALA A 98 -9.27 -3.72 11.47
C ALA A 98 -8.34 -2.63 10.91
N LEU A 99 -7.97 -2.76 9.65
CA LEU A 99 -7.25 -1.76 8.86
C LEU A 99 -8.15 -1.28 7.74
N LEU A 100 -8.33 0.04 7.62
CA LEU A 100 -8.73 0.70 6.38
C LEU A 100 -7.46 1.25 5.72
N LEU A 101 -7.13 0.72 4.55
CA LEU A 101 -5.99 1.16 3.74
C LEU A 101 -6.51 2.13 2.67
N ASP A 102 -6.06 3.38 2.77
CA ASP A 102 -6.48 4.55 2.00
C ASP A 102 -7.93 4.97 2.24
N THR A 103 -8.25 6.23 1.92
CA THR A 103 -9.55 6.87 2.23
C THR A 103 -10.20 7.58 1.04
N GLY A 104 -9.69 7.34 -0.16
CA GLY A 104 -10.27 7.79 -1.42
C GLY A 104 -10.03 9.26 -1.71
N ALA A 105 -10.69 9.75 -2.75
CA ALA A 105 -10.52 11.09 -3.30
C ALA A 105 -11.74 11.99 -3.06
N GLY A 106 -11.52 13.30 -3.22
CA GLY A 106 -12.60 14.29 -3.24
C GLY A 106 -13.17 14.62 -1.87
N GLN A 107 -13.67 15.85 -1.75
CA GLN A 107 -14.41 16.29 -0.57
C GLN A 107 -15.78 15.60 -0.53
N ASP A 108 -16.32 15.38 0.67
CA ASP A 108 -17.63 14.75 0.89
C ASP A 108 -17.78 13.36 0.24
N ASN A 109 -16.72 12.54 0.25
CA ASN A 109 -16.72 11.24 -0.43
C ASN A 109 -17.56 10.15 0.27
N HIS A 110 -18.17 10.44 1.43
CA HIS A 110 -19.03 9.55 2.22
C HIS A 110 -18.45 8.15 2.55
N LEU A 111 -17.12 7.97 2.50
CA LEU A 111 -16.49 6.68 2.81
C LEU A 111 -16.77 6.25 4.25
N ALA A 112 -16.72 7.18 5.21
CA ALA A 112 -16.94 6.91 6.62
C ALA A 112 -18.30 6.22 6.87
N THR A 113 -19.37 6.66 6.20
CA THR A 113 -20.70 6.03 6.28
C THR A 113 -20.67 4.60 5.76
N THR A 114 -20.00 4.35 4.64
CA THR A 114 -19.84 3.02 4.06
C THR A 114 -19.05 2.10 4.99
N VAL A 115 -17.93 2.57 5.54
CA VAL A 115 -17.08 1.81 6.48
C VAL A 115 -17.85 1.44 7.74
N VAL A 116 -18.55 2.39 8.38
CA VAL A 116 -19.37 2.13 9.56
C VAL A 116 -20.41 1.03 9.30
N ARG A 117 -21.08 1.09 8.14
CA ARG A 117 -22.05 0.06 7.73
C ARG A 117 -21.40 -1.32 7.59
N LEU A 118 -20.25 -1.41 6.91
CA LEU A 118 -19.54 -2.68 6.69
C LEU A 118 -19.01 -3.26 8.00
N VAL A 119 -18.41 -2.42 8.86
CA VAL A 119 -17.93 -2.84 10.18
C VAL A 119 -19.06 -3.38 11.03
N ARG A 120 -20.22 -2.70 11.05
CA ARG A 120 -21.40 -3.20 11.79
C ARG A 120 -21.85 -4.57 11.26
N GLN A 121 -21.98 -4.72 9.94
CA GLN A 121 -22.38 -5.99 9.32
C GLN A 121 -21.38 -7.12 9.61
N TRP A 122 -20.08 -6.84 9.55
CA TRP A 122 -19.05 -7.81 9.89
C TRP A 122 -19.12 -8.21 11.37
N ARG A 123 -19.29 -7.25 12.27
CA ARG A 123 -19.43 -7.49 13.72
C ARG A 123 -20.64 -8.35 14.06
N GLU A 124 -21.79 -8.07 13.45
CA GLU A 124 -23.02 -8.87 13.61
C GLU A 124 -22.80 -10.31 13.15
N ARG A 125 -22.14 -10.51 12.01
CA ARG A 125 -21.83 -11.84 11.46
C ARG A 125 -20.78 -12.62 12.25
N THR A 126 -19.87 -11.93 12.93
CA THR A 126 -18.73 -12.55 13.64
C THR A 126 -18.93 -12.61 15.16
N GLY A 127 -19.92 -11.91 15.70
CA GLY A 127 -20.18 -11.83 17.14
C GLY A 127 -19.31 -10.81 17.89
N HIS A 128 -18.53 -9.98 17.19
CA HIS A 128 -17.66 -8.99 17.83
C HIS A 128 -18.46 -7.80 18.41
N ARG A 129 -18.27 -7.54 19.70
CA ARG A 129 -18.91 -6.40 20.39
C ARG A 129 -18.28 -5.04 20.06
N SER A 130 -17.03 -5.02 19.63
CA SER A 130 -16.33 -3.82 19.17
C SER A 130 -15.12 -4.24 18.33
N ILE A 131 -14.61 -3.35 17.50
CA ILE A 131 -13.34 -3.54 16.77
C ILE A 131 -12.65 -2.19 16.61
N ALA A 132 -11.36 -2.09 16.93
CA ALA A 132 -10.62 -0.87 16.68
C ALA A 132 -10.24 -0.77 15.21
N LEU A 133 -10.44 0.40 14.60
CA LEU A 133 -10.09 0.66 13.21
C LEU A 133 -8.86 1.54 13.13
N ILE A 134 -7.81 1.02 12.54
CA ILE A 134 -6.63 1.77 12.11
C ILE A 134 -6.91 2.25 10.69
N VAL A 135 -6.75 3.54 10.43
CA VAL A 135 -6.71 4.09 9.07
C VAL A 135 -5.25 4.40 8.76
N ALA A 136 -4.74 3.81 7.69
CA ALA A 136 -3.39 4.01 7.21
C ALA A 136 -3.41 4.13 5.70
N HIS A 137 -2.29 4.59 5.13
CA HIS A 137 -2.25 5.03 3.76
C HIS A 137 -1.08 4.39 3.04
N THR A 138 -1.28 4.03 1.78
CA THR A 138 -0.20 3.57 0.92
C THR A 138 0.75 4.72 0.59
N HIS A 139 0.26 5.98 0.56
CA HIS A 139 1.06 7.22 0.47
C HIS A 139 0.18 8.46 0.74
N GLU A 140 0.77 9.66 0.63
CA GLU A 140 0.18 10.94 1.08
C GLU A 140 -0.51 11.80 -0.01
N HIS A 141 -0.90 11.22 -1.14
CA HIS A 141 -1.65 11.98 -2.15
C HIS A 141 -3.14 12.08 -1.81
N ASP A 142 -3.78 13.14 -2.31
CA ASP A 142 -5.14 13.53 -1.95
C ASP A 142 -6.19 12.42 -2.22
N ASP A 143 -5.99 11.61 -3.25
CA ASP A 143 -6.85 10.49 -3.62
C ASP A 143 -6.70 9.24 -2.73
N HIS A 144 -5.79 9.31 -1.76
CA HIS A 144 -5.59 8.31 -0.73
C HIS A 144 -6.01 8.80 0.66
N THR A 145 -6.19 10.11 0.85
CA THR A 145 -6.32 10.72 2.19
C THR A 145 -7.57 11.57 2.36
N ALA A 146 -8.41 11.76 1.33
CA ALA A 146 -9.49 12.74 1.39
C ALA A 146 -10.57 12.41 2.42
N GLY A 147 -10.78 11.13 2.76
CA GLY A 147 -11.78 10.70 3.74
C GLY A 147 -11.32 10.78 5.21
N ASP A 148 -10.08 11.21 5.47
CA ASP A 148 -9.47 11.17 6.80
C ASP A 148 -10.23 11.99 7.84
N ALA A 149 -10.68 13.20 7.47
CA ALA A 149 -11.36 14.11 8.40
C ALA A 149 -12.68 13.53 8.91
N ASP A 150 -13.48 12.93 8.03
CA ASP A 150 -14.76 12.31 8.37
C ASP A 150 -14.56 11.07 9.26
N LEU A 151 -13.56 10.26 8.95
CA LEU A 151 -13.19 9.09 9.75
C LEU A 151 -12.70 9.49 11.15
N ALA A 152 -11.86 10.52 11.24
CA ALA A 152 -11.36 11.06 12.50
C ALA A 152 -12.47 11.73 13.34
N ALA A 153 -13.56 12.19 12.71
CA ALA A 153 -14.72 12.78 13.38
C ALA A 153 -15.68 11.74 13.97
N LEU A 154 -15.58 10.45 13.59
CA LEU A 154 -16.46 9.40 14.10
C LEU A 154 -16.36 9.26 15.63
N ARG A 155 -17.53 9.17 16.29
CA ARG A 155 -17.66 8.97 17.75
C ARG A 155 -18.60 7.80 18.02
N ILE A 156 -18.12 6.59 17.71
CA ILE A 156 -18.87 5.34 17.87
C ILE A 156 -18.13 4.47 18.89
N PRO A 157 -18.68 4.22 20.09
CA PRO A 157 -17.98 3.47 21.15
C PRO A 157 -17.50 2.08 20.71
N GLU A 158 -18.26 1.42 19.84
CA GLU A 158 -17.93 0.08 19.35
C GLU A 158 -16.96 0.07 18.15
N LEU A 159 -16.58 1.24 17.65
CA LEU A 159 -15.63 1.45 16.56
C LEU A 159 -14.69 2.62 16.90
N PRO A 160 -13.74 2.44 17.83
CA PRO A 160 -12.70 3.44 18.05
C PRO A 160 -11.81 3.52 16.80
N VAL A 161 -11.70 4.72 16.23
CA VAL A 161 -10.94 5.00 15.00
C VAL A 161 -9.65 5.73 15.33
N GLN A 162 -8.54 5.29 14.76
CA GLN A 162 -7.26 5.97 14.78
C GLN A 162 -6.79 6.22 13.35
N VAL A 163 -6.76 7.48 12.94
CA VAL A 163 -6.17 7.89 11.67
C VAL A 163 -4.68 8.15 11.86
N THR A 164 -3.85 7.51 11.03
CA THR A 164 -2.40 7.67 11.07
C THR A 164 -2.03 9.01 10.44
N ALA A 165 -1.11 9.75 11.08
CA ALA A 165 -0.65 11.02 10.53
C ALA A 165 0.17 10.79 9.24
N LEU A 166 0.04 11.72 8.29
CA LEU A 166 0.68 11.67 6.97
C LEU A 166 2.14 12.14 7.02
N ASP A 167 2.94 11.47 7.85
CA ASP A 167 4.37 11.75 8.00
C ASP A 167 5.18 10.47 8.19
N LEU A 168 6.49 10.56 7.93
CA LEU A 168 7.39 9.42 7.97
C LEU A 168 7.47 8.79 9.37
N GLU A 169 7.50 9.61 10.42
CA GLU A 169 7.66 9.11 11.79
C GLU A 169 6.43 8.31 12.22
N ALA A 170 5.22 8.79 11.88
CA ALA A 170 3.98 8.09 12.12
C ALA A 170 3.90 6.76 11.35
N THR A 171 4.24 6.75 10.05
CA THR A 171 4.31 5.54 9.24
C THR A 171 5.31 4.53 9.81
N GLN A 172 6.52 4.97 10.14
CA GLN A 172 7.54 4.12 10.75
C GLN A 172 7.07 3.52 12.09
N ARG A 173 6.46 4.32 12.96
CA ARG A 173 5.93 3.84 14.25
C ARG A 173 4.79 2.86 14.07
N LEU A 174 3.85 3.12 13.16
CA LEU A 174 2.71 2.24 12.92
C LEU A 174 3.17 0.84 12.51
N PHE A 175 4.11 0.78 11.56
CA PHE A 175 4.59 -0.48 10.99
C PHE A 175 5.84 -1.03 11.70
N GLY A 176 6.38 -0.35 12.71
CA GLY A 176 7.59 -0.79 13.39
C GLY A 176 8.85 -0.82 12.49
N ILE A 177 8.96 0.12 11.55
CA ILE A 177 10.11 0.22 10.63
C ILE A 177 11.20 1.07 11.28
N ALA A 178 12.29 0.45 11.74
CA ALA A 178 13.37 1.16 12.41
C ALA A 178 14.20 2.03 11.44
N HIS A 179 14.63 1.46 10.32
CA HIS A 179 15.42 2.14 9.30
C HIS A 179 14.67 2.22 7.97
N TRP A 180 14.05 3.37 7.70
CA TRP A 180 13.43 3.63 6.41
C TRP A 180 14.48 3.96 5.34
N PRO A 181 14.39 3.42 4.10
CA PRO A 181 13.40 2.46 3.58
C PRO A 181 13.88 0.99 3.58
N ASP A 182 14.92 0.65 4.34
CA ASP A 182 15.64 -0.62 4.19
C ASP A 182 15.00 -1.78 4.98
N ASP A 183 14.39 -1.48 6.14
CA ASP A 183 13.74 -2.48 6.97
C ASP A 183 12.31 -2.79 6.52
N ILE A 184 11.89 -4.03 6.71
CA ILE A 184 10.50 -4.46 6.54
C ILE A 184 9.79 -4.38 7.89
N GLY A 185 8.69 -3.64 7.92
CA GLY A 185 7.81 -3.52 9.08
C GLY A 185 6.69 -4.56 9.08
N GLN A 186 5.87 -4.54 10.12
CA GLN A 186 4.70 -5.40 10.28
C GLN A 186 3.55 -4.66 10.96
N LEU A 187 2.32 -5.01 10.57
CA LEU A 187 1.10 -4.63 11.28
C LEU A 187 0.33 -5.89 11.67
N GLU A 188 0.03 -6.00 12.97
CA GLU A 188 -0.72 -7.10 13.56
C GLU A 188 -2.17 -6.69 13.87
N LEU A 189 -3.13 -7.39 13.27
CA LEU A 189 -4.56 -7.12 13.42
C LEU A 189 -5.26 -8.09 14.39
N GLY A 190 -4.51 -8.96 15.06
CA GLY A 190 -5.04 -10.08 15.86
C GLY A 190 -5.22 -11.30 14.98
N GLY A 191 -4.26 -12.22 14.98
CA GLY A 191 -4.29 -13.43 14.14
C GLY A 191 -4.15 -13.17 12.63
N ARG A 192 -3.85 -11.93 12.20
CA ARG A 192 -3.56 -11.56 10.81
C ARG A 192 -2.41 -10.56 10.76
N ILE A 193 -1.38 -10.90 10.00
CA ILE A 193 -0.15 -10.13 9.87
C ILE A 193 -0.06 -9.56 8.47
N LEU A 194 0.19 -8.26 8.37
CA LEU A 194 0.59 -7.61 7.13
C LEU A 194 2.05 -7.20 7.23
N ASP A 195 2.89 -7.65 6.29
CA ASP A 195 4.25 -7.11 6.15
C ASP A 195 4.18 -5.76 5.44
N ALA A 196 4.86 -4.75 5.98
CA ALA A 196 4.93 -3.40 5.42
C ALA A 196 6.29 -3.18 4.75
N ILE A 197 6.28 -2.96 3.45
CA ILE A 197 7.48 -2.79 2.63
C ILE A 197 7.57 -1.32 2.20
N PRO A 198 8.57 -0.55 2.65
CA PRO A 198 8.80 0.81 2.16
C PRO A 198 9.07 0.82 0.65
N LEU A 199 8.44 1.75 -0.07
CA LEU A 199 8.52 1.90 -1.52
C LEU A 199 8.69 3.36 -1.97
N PRO A 200 9.65 4.14 -1.42
CA PRO A 200 9.86 5.49 -1.92
C PRO A 200 10.14 5.48 -3.42
N GLY A 201 9.61 6.47 -4.14
CA GLY A 201 9.83 6.62 -5.58
C GLY A 201 8.63 7.21 -6.32
N HIS A 202 7.42 6.71 -6.04
CA HIS A 202 6.19 7.36 -6.45
C HIS A 202 5.97 8.60 -5.57
N SER A 203 5.92 8.34 -4.26
CA SER A 203 6.01 9.34 -3.21
C SER A 203 7.09 8.94 -2.18
N LYS A 204 7.43 9.83 -1.25
CA LYS A 204 8.42 9.57 -0.19
C LYS A 204 7.88 8.63 0.88
N LEU A 205 6.58 8.66 1.16
CA LEU A 205 5.93 7.83 2.17
C LEU A 205 5.32 6.53 1.60
N SER A 206 5.51 6.28 0.30
CA SER A 206 4.95 5.11 -0.36
C SER A 206 5.33 3.80 0.35
N VAL A 207 4.34 2.95 0.61
CA VAL A 207 4.47 1.65 1.29
C VAL A 207 3.53 0.62 0.64
N ALA A 208 4.00 -0.61 0.48
CA ALA A 208 3.14 -1.74 0.15
C ALA A 208 2.87 -2.60 1.37
N LEU A 209 1.68 -3.22 1.41
CA LEU A 209 1.32 -4.20 2.43
C LEU A 209 1.13 -5.58 1.81
N TYR A 210 1.86 -6.57 2.31
CA TYR A 210 1.65 -7.97 1.96
C TYR A 210 0.86 -8.67 3.05
N ASP A 211 -0.38 -9.06 2.74
CA ASP A 211 -1.22 -9.81 3.67
C ASP A 211 -0.84 -11.29 3.66
N ARG A 212 -0.20 -11.74 4.75
CA ARG A 212 0.25 -13.14 4.88
C ARG A 212 -0.90 -14.14 4.87
N ARG A 213 -2.14 -13.71 5.16
CA ARG A 213 -3.30 -14.60 5.13
C ARG A 213 -3.67 -14.95 3.69
N THR A 214 -3.84 -13.94 2.83
CA THR A 214 -4.36 -14.10 1.46
C THR A 214 -3.29 -14.16 0.37
N ALA A 215 -2.04 -13.84 0.70
CA ALA A 215 -0.94 -13.67 -0.26
C ALA A 215 -1.17 -12.52 -1.26
N ILE A 216 -2.01 -11.53 -0.92
CA ILE A 216 -2.21 -10.31 -1.72
C ILE A 216 -1.15 -9.29 -1.34
N LEU A 217 -0.52 -8.69 -2.35
CA LEU A 217 0.37 -7.54 -2.21
C LEU A 217 -0.40 -6.27 -2.63
N PHE A 218 -0.78 -5.46 -1.65
CA PHE A 218 -1.33 -4.12 -1.87
C PHE A 218 -0.19 -3.16 -2.16
N SER A 219 -0.04 -2.73 -3.42
CA SER A 219 1.14 -2.01 -3.92
C SER A 219 1.01 -0.49 -3.91
N GLY A 220 -0.15 0.05 -3.53
CA GLY A 220 -0.39 1.47 -3.69
C GLY A 220 -0.30 1.86 -5.17
N ASP A 221 0.27 3.04 -5.38
CA ASP A 221 0.54 3.59 -6.70
C ASP A 221 1.89 3.17 -7.30
N THR A 222 2.54 2.17 -6.69
CA THR A 222 3.83 1.66 -7.18
C THR A 222 3.65 0.70 -8.36
N LEU A 223 2.61 -0.13 -8.34
CA LEU A 223 2.30 -1.08 -9.41
C LEU A 223 0.79 -1.34 -9.46
N TYR A 224 0.17 -0.94 -10.57
CA TYR A 224 -1.25 -1.11 -10.86
C TYR A 224 -1.45 -1.06 -12.38
N PRO A 225 -2.61 -1.50 -12.90
CA PRO A 225 -2.88 -1.44 -14.33
C PRO A 225 -3.14 0.00 -14.82
N GLY A 226 -2.06 0.79 -14.94
CA GLY A 226 -2.14 2.21 -15.26
C GLY A 226 -0.78 2.88 -15.41
N ARG A 227 -0.72 4.18 -15.20
CA ARG A 227 0.49 5.01 -15.33
C ARG A 227 1.24 5.03 -14.01
N LEU A 228 2.38 4.34 -13.97
CA LEU A 228 3.21 4.29 -12.78
C LEU A 228 4.04 5.58 -12.70
N TYR A 229 3.51 6.58 -12.00
CA TYR A 229 4.17 7.85 -11.81
C TYR A 229 5.42 7.68 -10.95
N MET A 230 6.57 8.05 -11.52
CA MET A 230 7.89 7.89 -10.90
C MET A 230 8.53 9.26 -10.71
N SER A 231 8.45 9.80 -9.49
CA SER A 231 8.97 11.12 -9.12
C SER A 231 10.45 11.09 -8.73
N ASP A 232 10.90 9.99 -8.14
CA ASP A 232 12.31 9.71 -7.85
C ASP A 232 12.68 8.36 -8.45
N ALA A 233 13.33 8.38 -9.62
CA ALA A 233 13.62 7.17 -10.38
C ALA A 233 14.62 6.22 -9.69
N PRO A 234 15.75 6.68 -9.13
CA PRO A 234 16.62 5.82 -8.34
C PRO A 234 15.91 5.15 -7.15
N ALA A 235 15.09 5.90 -6.41
CA ALA A 235 14.34 5.33 -5.28
C ALA A 235 13.30 4.31 -5.77
N PHE A 236 12.56 4.63 -6.82
CA PHE A 236 11.56 3.73 -7.41
C PHE A 236 12.19 2.42 -7.88
N GLU A 237 13.31 2.46 -8.62
CA GLU A 237 14.03 1.27 -9.06
C GLU A 237 14.51 0.40 -7.88
N ALA A 238 15.07 1.03 -6.83
CA ALA A 238 15.45 0.31 -5.61
C ALA A 238 14.24 -0.31 -4.90
N SER A 239 13.10 0.37 -4.89
CA SER A 239 11.84 -0.11 -4.32
C SER A 239 11.26 -1.31 -5.07
N ILE A 240 11.29 -1.29 -6.40
CA ILE A 240 10.90 -2.46 -7.20
C ILE A 240 11.85 -3.63 -6.97
N ALA A 241 13.16 -3.39 -6.89
CA ALA A 241 14.13 -4.44 -6.56
C ALA A 241 13.88 -5.04 -5.16
N ARG A 242 13.48 -4.22 -4.19
CA ARG A 242 13.07 -4.66 -2.84
C ARG A 242 11.83 -5.56 -2.89
N LEU A 243 10.78 -5.16 -3.63
CA LEU A 243 9.57 -5.99 -3.81
C LEU A 243 9.86 -7.33 -4.51
N VAL A 244 10.66 -7.33 -5.57
CA VAL A 244 11.04 -8.58 -6.27
C VAL A 244 11.75 -9.52 -5.31
N ARG A 245 12.69 -9.01 -4.51
CA ARG A 245 13.40 -9.80 -3.50
C ARG A 245 12.46 -10.32 -2.43
N PHE A 246 11.58 -9.47 -1.89
CA PHE A 246 10.60 -9.84 -0.89
C PHE A 246 9.65 -10.94 -1.40
N THR A 247 9.23 -10.88 -2.66
CA THR A 247 8.31 -11.85 -3.26
C THR A 247 9.01 -13.07 -3.86
N ALA A 248 10.33 -13.23 -3.73
CA ALA A 248 11.08 -14.30 -4.39
C ALA A 248 10.75 -15.70 -3.85
N ASP A 249 10.54 -15.80 -2.54
CA ASP A 249 10.28 -17.03 -1.80
C ASP A 249 8.89 -17.04 -1.13
N ARG A 250 8.04 -16.08 -1.50
CA ARG A 250 6.67 -15.94 -0.98
C ARG A 250 5.67 -16.11 -2.11
N PRO A 251 4.57 -16.84 -1.89
CA PRO A 251 3.48 -16.88 -2.85
C PRO A 251 2.85 -15.48 -2.97
N VAL A 252 2.43 -15.14 -4.18
CA VAL A 252 1.71 -13.90 -4.47
C VAL A 252 0.47 -14.30 -5.27
N ALA A 253 -0.69 -14.22 -4.64
CA ALA A 253 -1.96 -14.49 -5.30
C ALA A 253 -2.26 -13.38 -6.31
N HIS A 254 -2.18 -12.14 -5.85
CA HIS A 254 -2.42 -10.94 -6.65
C HIS A 254 -1.52 -9.80 -6.18
N VAL A 255 -1.11 -8.95 -7.12
CA VAL A 255 -0.64 -7.59 -6.86
C VAL A 255 -1.80 -6.66 -7.17
N ILE A 256 -2.18 -5.81 -6.22
CA ILE A 256 -3.33 -4.92 -6.32
C ILE A 256 -2.87 -3.51 -5.94
N GLY A 257 -2.96 -2.57 -6.87
CA GLY A 257 -2.80 -1.15 -6.55
C GLY A 257 -4.14 -0.42 -6.52
N ASN A 258 -4.10 0.90 -6.52
CA ASN A 258 -5.28 1.71 -6.19
C ASN A 258 -6.03 2.28 -7.40
N HIS A 259 -5.56 2.04 -8.62
CA HIS A 259 -6.20 2.57 -9.83
C HIS A 259 -6.26 1.55 -10.96
N ILE A 260 -7.19 1.79 -11.87
CA ILE A 260 -7.21 1.17 -13.20
C ILE A 260 -7.28 2.31 -14.21
N GLU A 261 -6.21 2.48 -14.97
CA GLU A 261 -6.12 3.49 -16.02
C GLU A 261 -5.87 2.87 -17.39
N GLN A 262 -5.42 1.61 -17.42
CA GLN A 262 -5.25 0.83 -18.64
C GLN A 262 -6.59 0.30 -19.15
N THR A 263 -6.71 0.23 -20.47
CA THR A 263 -7.77 -0.59 -21.09
C THR A 263 -7.36 -2.07 -21.08
N ALA A 264 -8.30 -2.98 -21.30
CA ALA A 264 -8.05 -4.40 -21.47
C ALA A 264 -7.24 -4.70 -22.76
N THR A 265 -7.11 -3.71 -23.65
CA THR A 265 -6.19 -3.76 -24.78
C THR A 265 -4.76 -3.48 -24.30
N PRO A 266 -3.79 -4.39 -24.54
CA PRO A 266 -2.41 -4.20 -24.13
C PRO A 266 -1.78 -2.89 -24.62
N PHE A 267 -0.89 -2.30 -23.81
CA PHE A 267 -0.11 -1.09 -24.13
C PHE A 267 -0.94 0.20 -24.31
N ARG A 268 -2.22 0.18 -23.93
CA ARG A 268 -3.14 1.30 -24.11
C ARG A 268 -3.75 1.77 -22.79
N ASP A 269 -3.43 2.98 -22.37
CA ASP A 269 -4.12 3.67 -21.28
C ASP A 269 -5.28 4.55 -21.76
N TYR A 270 -6.24 4.76 -20.87
CA TYR A 270 -7.25 5.80 -21.02
C TYR A 270 -6.63 7.18 -20.77
N PRO A 271 -7.02 8.22 -21.54
CA PRO A 271 -6.60 9.59 -21.25
C PRO A 271 -6.87 10.01 -19.80
N ILE A 272 -5.97 10.80 -19.21
CA ILE A 272 -6.16 11.39 -17.87
C ILE A 272 -7.50 12.13 -17.83
N GLY A 273 -8.24 11.96 -16.73
CA GLY A 273 -9.56 12.55 -16.57
C GLY A 273 -10.71 11.69 -17.11
N THR A 274 -10.45 10.54 -17.74
CA THR A 274 -11.51 9.66 -18.25
C THR A 274 -12.33 9.05 -17.11
N ILE A 275 -13.56 9.50 -16.96
CA ILE A 275 -14.49 9.00 -15.95
C ILE A 275 -15.07 7.62 -16.33
N PHE A 276 -15.50 7.41 -17.57
CA PHE A 276 -16.10 6.14 -18.01
C PHE A 276 -15.13 5.30 -18.83
N GLN A 277 -14.85 4.08 -18.34
CA GLN A 277 -13.86 3.17 -18.89
C GLN A 277 -14.51 1.80 -19.14
N PRO A 278 -15.28 1.64 -20.24
CA PRO A 278 -16.05 0.40 -20.48
C PRO A 278 -15.19 -0.82 -20.84
N ASP A 279 -13.94 -0.59 -21.24
CA ASP A 279 -12.94 -1.61 -21.57
C ASP A 279 -11.78 -1.50 -20.55
N GLU A 280 -12.05 -1.20 -19.28
CA GLU A 280 -11.00 -1.14 -18.25
C GLU A 280 -10.35 -2.51 -18.02
N HIS A 281 -9.05 -2.50 -17.71
CA HIS A 281 -8.29 -3.70 -17.35
C HIS A 281 -8.82 -4.32 -16.04
N GLU A 282 -8.53 -5.60 -15.80
CA GLU A 282 -8.77 -6.22 -14.49
C GLU A 282 -7.90 -5.58 -13.40
N LEU A 283 -8.38 -5.53 -12.15
CA LEU A 283 -7.65 -4.90 -11.05
C LEU A 283 -6.34 -5.61 -10.69
N ALA A 284 -6.37 -6.94 -10.64
CA ALA A 284 -5.25 -7.72 -10.16
C ALA A 284 -4.20 -7.97 -11.24
N LEU A 285 -2.95 -7.74 -10.87
CA LEU A 285 -1.80 -8.13 -11.66
C LEU A 285 -1.13 -9.38 -11.07
N PRO A 286 -0.50 -10.23 -11.89
CA PRO A 286 0.30 -11.34 -11.41
C PRO A 286 1.67 -10.82 -10.90
N ARG A 287 2.39 -11.64 -10.11
CA ARG A 287 3.82 -11.39 -9.80
C ARG A 287 4.68 -11.18 -11.05
N GLY A 288 4.28 -11.75 -12.20
CA GLY A 288 4.94 -11.54 -13.48
C GLY A 288 5.05 -10.06 -13.87
N ALA A 289 4.00 -9.26 -13.63
CA ALA A 289 4.00 -7.83 -13.90
C ALA A 289 5.08 -7.07 -13.11
N LEU A 290 5.32 -7.48 -11.85
CA LEU A 290 6.40 -6.94 -11.03
C LEU A 290 7.79 -7.25 -11.60
N LEU A 291 7.99 -8.45 -12.16
CA LEU A 291 9.25 -8.82 -12.83
C LEU A 291 9.45 -8.06 -14.14
N GLU A 292 8.37 -7.86 -14.92
CA GLU A 292 8.40 -7.05 -16.14
C GLU A 292 8.76 -5.59 -15.82
N LEU A 293 8.17 -5.01 -14.77
CA LEU A 293 8.51 -3.67 -14.29
C LEU A 293 10.00 -3.58 -13.92
N GLN A 294 10.52 -4.54 -13.15
CA GLN A 294 11.94 -4.55 -12.79
C GLN A 294 12.84 -4.64 -14.02
N ALA A 295 12.54 -5.55 -14.96
CA ALA A 295 13.32 -5.72 -16.18
C ALA A 295 13.33 -4.44 -17.03
N ALA A 296 12.18 -3.77 -17.15
CA ALA A 296 12.07 -2.52 -17.88
C ALA A 296 12.89 -1.39 -17.23
N LEU A 297 12.85 -1.25 -15.91
CA LEU A 297 13.64 -0.25 -15.18
C LEU A 297 15.14 -0.48 -15.34
N VAL A 298 15.60 -1.73 -15.18
CA VAL A 298 17.02 -2.09 -15.39
C VAL A 298 17.48 -1.77 -16.82
N ALA A 299 16.63 -2.02 -17.82
CA ALA A 299 16.90 -1.71 -19.22
C ALA A 299 16.93 -0.20 -19.54
N MET A 300 16.54 0.67 -18.60
CA MET A 300 16.69 2.12 -18.74
C MET A 300 18.13 2.57 -18.48
N HIS A 301 18.96 1.76 -17.80
CA HIS A 301 20.35 2.11 -17.45
C HIS A 301 20.46 3.49 -16.76
N GLY A 302 19.56 3.76 -15.81
CA GLY A 302 19.53 5.04 -15.09
C GLY A 302 19.06 6.25 -15.91
N ALA A 303 18.50 6.04 -17.11
CA ALA A 303 17.91 7.08 -17.94
C ALA A 303 16.37 6.92 -18.02
N PRO A 304 15.62 7.53 -17.08
CA PRO A 304 14.17 7.42 -17.04
C PRO A 304 13.52 7.81 -18.36
N ARG A 305 12.55 7.03 -18.82
CA ARG A 305 11.79 7.30 -20.04
C ARG A 305 10.40 6.67 -19.93
N ARG A 306 9.44 7.24 -20.65
CA ARG A 306 8.11 6.62 -20.79
C ARG A 306 8.25 5.29 -21.51
N VAL A 307 7.70 4.23 -20.93
CA VAL A 307 7.67 2.89 -21.54
C VAL A 307 6.29 2.31 -21.30
N ALA A 308 5.56 2.05 -22.39
CA ALA A 308 4.33 1.28 -22.32
C ALA A 308 4.68 -0.21 -22.25
N LEU A 309 4.21 -0.89 -21.21
CA LEU A 309 4.20 -2.34 -21.09
C LEU A 309 2.78 -2.85 -21.33
N ARG A 310 2.63 -4.18 -21.30
CA ARG A 310 1.35 -4.83 -21.61
C ARG A 310 0.23 -4.31 -20.71
N ASP A 311 0.47 -4.32 -19.40
CA ASP A 311 -0.57 -4.07 -18.40
C ASP A 311 -0.45 -2.71 -17.69
N PHE A 312 0.63 -1.95 -17.93
CA PHE A 312 0.89 -0.64 -17.30
C PHE A 312 1.90 0.17 -18.11
N THR A 313 2.05 1.46 -17.80
CA THR A 313 3.01 2.36 -18.42
C THR A 313 3.91 2.98 -17.37
N ILE A 314 5.24 2.87 -17.49
CA ILE A 314 6.18 3.59 -16.63
C ILE A 314 6.14 5.06 -17.03
N TRP A 315 5.90 5.93 -16.06
CA TRP A 315 5.65 7.35 -16.29
C TRP A 315 6.54 8.23 -15.41
N PRO A 316 7.79 8.51 -15.81
CA PRO A 316 8.63 9.45 -15.08
C PRO A 316 7.94 10.83 -15.01
N THR A 317 8.04 11.49 -13.85
CA THR A 317 7.51 12.84 -13.64
C THR A 317 8.64 13.84 -13.37
N GLY A 318 8.31 15.13 -13.37
CA GLY A 318 9.27 16.21 -13.17
C GLY A 318 9.73 16.91 -14.46
N PRO A 319 10.70 17.84 -14.34
CA PRO A 319 11.14 18.68 -15.45
C PRO A 319 11.63 17.83 -16.64
N GLY A 320 10.98 18.00 -17.80
CA GLY A 320 11.34 17.29 -19.04
C GLY A 320 10.46 16.10 -19.41
N PHE A 321 9.61 15.61 -18.50
CA PHE A 321 8.71 14.49 -18.80
C PHE A 321 7.25 14.86 -18.98
N VAL A 322 6.78 15.92 -18.32
CA VAL A 322 5.39 16.39 -18.44
C VAL A 322 5.39 17.74 -19.14
N ARG A 323 4.72 17.84 -20.28
CA ARG A 323 4.56 19.12 -21.00
C ARG A 323 3.39 19.90 -20.41
N ALA A 324 3.53 21.22 -20.30
CA ALA A 324 2.45 22.09 -19.81
C ALA A 324 1.14 21.91 -20.60
N GLU A 325 1.23 21.62 -21.89
CA GLU A 325 0.09 21.33 -22.76
C GLU A 325 -0.68 20.06 -22.38
N GLU A 326 0.01 19.03 -21.87
CA GLU A 326 -0.60 17.77 -21.42
C GLU A 326 -1.38 17.99 -20.13
N ILE A 327 -0.81 18.74 -19.18
CA ILE A 327 -1.46 19.14 -17.93
C ILE A 327 -2.72 19.94 -18.22
N GLU A 328 -2.61 20.97 -19.06
CA GLU A 328 -3.71 21.88 -19.37
C GLU A 328 -4.81 21.19 -20.18
N ARG A 329 -4.48 20.17 -20.99
CA ARG A 329 -5.47 19.29 -21.63
C ARG A 329 -6.20 18.41 -20.63
N ALA A 330 -5.46 17.75 -19.72
CA ALA A 330 -6.05 16.93 -18.68
C ALA A 330 -7.01 17.76 -17.80
N ARG A 331 -6.59 18.97 -17.40
CA ARG A 331 -7.42 19.90 -16.63
C ARG A 331 -8.74 20.23 -17.33
N ARG A 332 -8.70 20.59 -18.61
CA ARG A 332 -9.93 20.86 -19.39
C ARG A 332 -10.82 19.63 -19.51
N CYS A 333 -10.25 18.45 -19.74
CA CYS A 333 -10.98 17.20 -19.80
C CYS A 333 -11.73 16.92 -18.49
N ILE A 334 -11.03 17.07 -17.34
CA ILE A 334 -11.62 16.92 -16.00
C ILE A 334 -12.75 17.93 -15.77
N GLU A 335 -12.51 19.22 -16.05
CA GLU A 335 -13.52 20.28 -15.88
C GLU A 335 -14.78 20.05 -16.74
N GLU A 336 -14.61 19.54 -17.96
CA GLU A 336 -15.73 19.23 -18.85
C GLU A 336 -16.54 18.01 -18.37
N HIS A 337 -15.87 16.96 -17.92
CA HIS A 337 -16.53 15.79 -17.33
C HIS A 337 -17.30 16.16 -16.07
N GLU A 338 -16.71 16.93 -15.15
CA GLU A 338 -17.39 17.40 -13.94
C GLU A 338 -18.69 18.15 -14.25
N ARG A 339 -18.68 19.00 -15.29
CA ARG A 339 -19.86 19.74 -15.73
C ARG A 339 -20.95 18.85 -16.35
N THR A 340 -20.58 17.74 -16.99
CA THR A 340 -21.49 16.98 -17.87
C THR A 340 -21.94 15.63 -17.31
N LYS A 341 -21.28 15.10 -16.28
CA LYS A 341 -21.46 13.74 -15.72
C LYS A 341 -22.90 13.36 -15.33
N TRP A 342 -23.78 14.33 -15.08
CA TRP A 342 -25.18 14.12 -14.68
C TRP A 342 -26.19 14.11 -15.84
N SER A 343 -25.80 14.59 -17.04
CA SER A 343 -26.77 15.06 -18.04
C SER A 343 -26.98 14.16 -19.26
N ARG A 344 -26.05 13.23 -19.56
CA ARG A 344 -26.10 12.34 -20.73
C ARG A 344 -25.31 11.05 -20.48
N PRO A 345 -25.62 9.94 -21.17
CA PRO A 345 -24.64 8.86 -21.31
C PRO A 345 -23.36 9.45 -21.90
N PRO A 346 -22.19 9.11 -21.36
CA PRO A 346 -20.92 9.73 -21.70
C PRO A 346 -20.58 9.50 -23.18
N GLN A 347 -20.39 10.59 -23.91
CA GLN A 347 -19.60 10.56 -25.13
C GLN A 347 -18.14 10.83 -24.74
N VAL A 348 -17.18 10.15 -25.38
CA VAL A 348 -15.77 10.50 -25.23
C VAL A 348 -15.65 11.98 -25.59
N SER A 349 -15.31 12.83 -24.62
CA SER A 349 -15.21 14.25 -24.89
C SER A 349 -14.14 14.49 -25.95
N PRO A 350 -14.40 15.36 -26.94
CA PRO A 350 -13.39 15.78 -27.92
C PRO A 350 -12.13 16.35 -27.27
N THR A 351 -12.23 16.91 -26.06
CA THR A 351 -11.09 17.48 -25.32
C THR A 351 -10.26 16.40 -24.62
N CYS A 352 -10.83 15.22 -24.41
CA CYS A 352 -10.18 14.04 -23.83
C CYS A 352 -9.59 13.09 -24.89
N SER A 353 -9.94 13.22 -26.18
CA SER A 353 -9.37 12.36 -27.23
C SER A 353 -7.87 12.62 -27.43
N SER A 354 -7.10 11.54 -27.55
CA SER A 354 -5.66 11.54 -27.77
C SER A 354 -5.26 11.48 -29.24
N ASP A 355 -6.16 11.85 -30.18
CA ASP A 355 -5.90 11.86 -31.63
C ASP A 355 -4.91 12.97 -32.08
N ALA A 356 -3.80 13.12 -31.37
CA ALA A 356 -2.57 13.72 -31.86
C ALA A 356 -1.51 12.60 -31.90
N PRO A 357 -0.83 12.38 -33.05
CA PRO A 357 0.20 11.35 -33.16
C PRO A 357 1.30 11.59 -32.11
N ARG A 358 1.70 10.49 -31.44
CA ARG A 358 2.79 10.45 -30.44
C ARG A 358 4.13 10.87 -31.04
#